data_AF-A0A7W6SVW6-F1
#
_entry.id   AF-A0A7W6SVW6-F1
#
_cell.length_a   1.000
_cell.length_b   1.000
_cell.length_c   1.000
_cell.angle_alpha   90.00
_cell.angle_beta   90.00
_cell.angle_gamma   90.00
#
_symmetry.space_group_name_H-M   'P 1'
#
loop_
_entity.id
_entity.type
_entity.pdbx_description
1 polymer ?
#
loop_
_entity_poly.entity_id
_entity_poly.type
_entity_poly.pdbx_seq_one_letter_code
_entity_poly.pdbx_strand_id
1 'polypeptide(L)'
;MNTENVVKHLRALWRTDRIIADIRLRHLLVGLGLRAFAALIAAFGLLMLELSAYFALVQIWSAIAAAAILGAVNFAIAAALFAIAGRAPSGRDIELANEIHDTSIEALQLEARALQAQVSGAVHHPLSTIVPVLVPLIAIIIRNLRTAAKSSAAANSAEARS
;
A
#
# COMPACT_ATOMS: atom_id res chain seq x y z
N MET A 1 16.37 27.69 -16.80
CA MET A 1 15.26 27.06 -16.03
C MET A 1 15.42 27.48 -14.57
N ASN A 2 14.42 28.16 -14.00
CA ASN A 2 14.52 28.74 -12.66
C ASN A 2 14.45 27.66 -11.57
N THR A 3 15.61 27.23 -11.10
CA THR A 3 15.79 26.31 -9.96
C THR A 3 15.01 26.78 -8.71
N GLU A 4 14.87 28.09 -8.54
CA GLU A 4 14.10 28.71 -7.45
C GLU A 4 12.61 28.35 -7.48
N ASN A 5 12.01 28.24 -8.66
CA ASN A 5 10.60 27.87 -8.80
C ASN A 5 10.39 26.39 -8.48
N VAL A 6 11.32 25.53 -8.91
CA VAL A 6 11.29 24.08 -8.62
C VAL A 6 11.39 23.85 -7.11
N VAL A 7 12.29 24.54 -6.40
CA VAL A 7 12.44 24.39 -4.94
C VAL A 7 11.21 24.90 -4.19
N LYS A 8 10.57 25.99 -4.65
CA LYS A 8 9.31 26.50 -4.07
C LYS A 8 8.17 25.49 -4.24
N HIS A 9 7.99 24.93 -5.44
CA HIS A 9 6.96 23.91 -5.68
C HIS A 9 7.22 22.61 -4.93
N LEU A 10 8.47 22.14 -4.86
CA LEU A 10 8.84 20.94 -4.11
C LEU A 10 8.61 21.09 -2.60
N ARG A 11 8.94 22.27 -2.05
CA ARG A 11 8.68 22.59 -0.64
C ARG A 11 7.20 22.69 -0.33
N ALA A 12 6.40 23.22 -1.26
CA ALA A 12 4.95 23.26 -1.13
C ALA A 12 4.36 21.84 -1.17
N LEU A 13 4.81 21.00 -2.11
CA LEU A 13 4.38 19.60 -2.22
C LEU A 13 4.71 18.81 -0.94
N TRP A 14 5.96 18.92 -0.48
CA TRP A 14 6.42 18.21 0.72
C TRP A 14 5.67 18.62 1.99
N ARG A 15 5.29 19.90 2.12
CA ARG A 15 4.48 20.37 3.25
C ARG A 15 3.08 19.75 3.22
N THR A 16 2.46 19.69 2.04
CA THR A 16 1.14 19.09 1.87
C THR A 16 1.17 17.58 2.13
N ASP A 17 2.16 16.87 1.58
CA ASP A 17 2.32 15.43 1.79
C ASP A 17 2.55 15.07 3.25
N ARG A 18 3.31 15.88 3.98
CA ARG A 18 3.51 15.70 5.42
C ARG A 18 2.23 15.86 6.22
N ILE A 19 1.36 16.81 5.86
CA ILE A 19 0.07 17.01 6.54
C ILE A 19 -0.88 15.83 6.25
N ILE A 20 -0.94 15.37 5.01
CA ILE A 20 -1.76 14.21 4.61
C ILE A 20 -1.28 12.93 5.31
N ALA A 21 0.03 12.71 5.34
CA ALA A 21 0.62 11.56 6.01
C ALA A 21 0.34 11.57 7.52
N ASP A 22 0.41 12.73 8.19
CA ASP A 22 0.15 12.85 9.62
C ASP A 22 -1.33 12.56 9.96
N ILE A 23 -2.26 13.10 9.18
CA ILE A 23 -3.71 12.83 9.34
C ILE A 23 -3.99 11.33 9.17
N ARG A 24 -3.45 10.72 8.12
CA ARG A 24 -3.66 9.29 7.83
C ARG A 24 -3.01 8.40 8.89
N LEU A 25 -1.80 8.75 9.33
CA LEU A 25 -1.10 8.03 10.39
C LEU A 25 -1.86 8.09 11.71
N ARG A 26 -2.36 9.26 12.11
CA ARG A 26 -3.15 9.41 13.34
C ARG A 26 -4.46 8.64 13.28
N HIS A 27 -5.15 8.66 12.14
CA HIS A 27 -6.37 7.88 11.95
C HIS A 27 -6.11 6.37 12.04
N LEU A 28 -5.02 5.89 11.41
CA LEU A 28 -4.60 4.50 11.49
C LEU A 28 -4.15 4.11 12.90
N LEU A 29 -3.36 4.94 13.58
CA LEU A 29 -2.86 4.67 14.92
C LEU A 29 -3.99 4.60 15.95
N VAL A 30 -4.95 5.52 15.91
CA VAL A 30 -6.10 5.49 16.82
C VAL A 30 -7.01 4.30 16.51
N GLY A 31 -7.31 4.06 15.22
CA GLY A 31 -8.13 2.93 14.80
C GLY A 31 -7.51 1.57 15.15
N LEU A 32 -6.20 1.41 14.91
CA LEU A 32 -5.47 0.19 15.23
C LEU A 32 -5.29 0.04 16.75
N GLY A 33 -4.97 1.12 17.45
CA GLY A 33 -4.79 1.12 18.91
C GLY A 33 -6.05 0.68 19.64
N LEU A 34 -7.21 1.22 19.28
CA LEU A 34 -8.48 0.83 19.89
C LEU A 34 -8.86 -0.62 19.57
N ARG A 35 -8.63 -1.08 18.33
CA ARG A 35 -8.86 -2.48 17.93
C ARG A 35 -7.93 -3.45 18.64
N ALA A 36 -6.65 -3.12 18.77
CA ALA A 36 -5.67 -3.93 19.49
C ALA A 36 -6.02 -4.02 20.98
N PHE A 37 -6.42 -2.91 21.60
CA PHE A 37 -6.85 -2.89 22.99
C PHE A 37 -8.12 -3.70 23.23
N ALA A 38 -9.11 -3.58 22.33
CA ALA A 38 -10.31 -4.41 22.38
C ALA A 38 -9.99 -5.91 22.22
N ALA A 39 -9.10 -6.27 21.29
CA ALA A 39 -8.63 -7.64 21.12
C ALA A 39 -7.91 -8.18 22.37
N LEU A 40 -7.10 -7.35 23.03
CA LEU A 40 -6.44 -7.70 24.27
C LEU A 40 -7.45 -7.98 25.39
N ILE A 41 -8.44 -7.09 25.58
CA ILE A 41 -9.51 -7.29 26.56
C ILE A 41 -10.29 -8.57 26.26
N ALA A 42 -10.62 -8.82 24.98
CA ALA A 42 -11.32 -10.03 24.57
C ALA A 42 -10.49 -11.29 24.88
N ALA A 43 -9.18 -11.26 24.64
CA ALA A 43 -8.29 -12.37 24.98
C ALA A 43 -8.27 -12.64 26.49
N PHE A 44 -8.12 -11.60 27.32
CA PHE A 44 -8.18 -11.75 28.77
C PHE A 44 -9.54 -12.26 29.26
N GLY A 45 -10.64 -11.75 28.68
CA GLY A 45 -11.98 -12.21 28.98
C GLY A 45 -12.19 -13.68 28.65
N LEU A 46 -11.68 -14.12 27.48
CA LEU A 46 -11.72 -15.51 27.07
C LEU A 46 -10.92 -16.42 28.01
N LEU A 47 -9.70 -16.00 28.41
CA LEU A 47 -8.89 -16.74 29.38
C LEU A 47 -9.57 -16.86 30.75
N MET A 48 -10.20 -15.78 31.23
CA MET A 48 -10.92 -15.79 32.51
C MET A 48 -12.18 -16.66 32.45
N LEU A 49 -12.89 -16.64 31.32
CA LEU A 49 -14.04 -17.50 31.08
C LEU A 49 -13.61 -18.97 31.05
N GLU A 50 -12.46 -19.27 30.43
CA GLU A 50 -11.89 -20.61 30.41
C GLU A 50 -11.56 -21.11 31.82
N LEU A 51 -10.84 -20.32 32.63
CA LEU A 51 -10.56 -20.67 34.02
C LEU A 51 -11.84 -20.89 34.83
N SER A 52 -12.82 -19.99 34.69
CA SER A 52 -14.10 -20.10 35.38
C SER A 52 -14.86 -21.36 34.97
N ALA A 53 -14.95 -21.65 33.68
CA ALA A 53 -15.61 -22.83 33.15
C ALA A 53 -14.89 -24.11 33.57
N TYR A 54 -13.55 -24.12 33.58
CA TYR A 54 -12.76 -25.25 34.07
C TYR A 54 -13.06 -25.54 35.54
N PHE A 55 -13.00 -24.53 36.41
CA PHE A 55 -13.29 -24.71 37.85
C PHE A 55 -14.73 -25.09 38.12
N ALA A 56 -15.69 -24.67 37.30
CA ALA A 56 -17.07 -25.11 37.41
C ALA A 56 -17.25 -26.57 36.95
N LEU A 57 -16.61 -26.94 35.83
CA LEU A 57 -16.79 -28.25 35.21
C LEU A 57 -16.07 -29.36 35.99
N VAL A 58 -14.91 -29.08 36.58
CA VAL A 58 -14.17 -30.03 37.42
C VAL A 58 -14.89 -30.38 38.73
N GLN A 59 -15.90 -29.61 39.15
CA GLN A 59 -16.74 -29.97 40.29
C GLN A 59 -17.73 -31.09 39.94
N ILE A 60 -18.08 -31.23 38.66
CA ILE A 60 -19.08 -32.18 38.17
C ILE A 60 -18.39 -33.37 37.48
N TRP A 61 -17.25 -33.13 36.80
CA TRP A 61 -16.49 -34.10 36.02
C TRP A 61 -15.03 -34.17 36.49
N SER A 62 -14.24 -35.12 35.98
CA SER A 62 -12.79 -35.18 36.27
C SER A 62 -12.01 -34.05 35.58
N ALA A 63 -10.85 -33.69 36.13
CA ALA A 63 -9.96 -32.66 35.57
C ALA A 63 -9.58 -32.94 34.10
N ILE A 64 -9.34 -34.21 33.77
CA ILE A 64 -8.98 -34.64 32.41
C ILE A 64 -10.16 -34.40 31.45
N ALA A 65 -11.37 -34.81 31.84
CA ALA A 65 -12.55 -34.62 31.00
C ALA A 65 -12.89 -33.13 30.85
N ALA A 66 -12.76 -32.35 31.93
CA ALA A 66 -12.97 -30.91 31.89
C ALA A 66 -12.02 -30.22 30.91
N ALA A 67 -10.72 -30.52 30.98
CA ALA A 67 -9.71 -29.98 30.07
C ALA A 67 -9.97 -30.39 28.61
N ALA A 68 -10.38 -31.64 28.37
CA ALA A 68 -10.69 -32.12 27.02
C ALA A 68 -11.90 -31.39 26.41
N ILE A 69 -12.98 -31.20 27.19
CA ILE A 69 -14.18 -30.48 26.75
C ILE A 69 -13.85 -29.02 26.46
N LEU A 70 -13.11 -28.35 27.34
CA LEU A 70 -12.71 -26.96 27.16
C LEU A 70 -11.81 -26.78 25.93
N GLY A 71 -10.84 -27.68 25.73
CA GLY A 71 -10.00 -27.68 24.55
C GLY A 71 -10.82 -27.83 23.26
N ALA A 72 -11.80 -28.74 23.24
CA ALA A 72 -12.69 -28.91 22.09
C ALA A 72 -13.51 -27.65 21.80
N VAL A 73 -14.02 -26.97 22.83
CA VAL A 73 -14.74 -25.69 22.70
C VAL A 73 -13.82 -24.60 22.13
N ASN A 74 -12.59 -24.47 22.64
CA ASN A 74 -11.61 -23.51 22.13
C ASN A 74 -11.25 -23.77 20.65
N PHE A 75 -11.09 -25.03 20.25
CA PHE A 75 -10.91 -25.39 18.84
C PHE A 75 -12.11 -25.01 17.98
N ALA A 76 -13.33 -25.21 18.47
CA ALA A 76 -14.55 -24.82 17.76
C ALA A 76 -14.63 -23.29 17.59
N ILE A 77 -14.31 -22.52 18.63
CA ILE A 77 -14.23 -21.05 18.57
C ILE A 77 -13.17 -20.62 17.54
N ALA A 78 -11.98 -21.21 17.57
CA ALA A 78 -10.91 -20.91 16.61
C ALA A 78 -11.32 -21.20 15.16
N ALA A 79 -11.97 -22.34 14.91
CA ALA A 79 -12.49 -22.70 13.59
C ALA A 79 -13.56 -21.71 13.11
N ALA A 80 -14.47 -21.28 13.99
CA ALA A 80 -15.48 -20.28 13.66
C ALA A 80 -14.84 -18.92 13.33
N LEU A 81 -13.87 -18.46 14.13
CA LEU A 81 -13.13 -17.23 13.86
C LEU A 81 -12.38 -17.31 12.53
N PHE A 82 -11.74 -18.45 12.23
CA PHE A 82 -11.04 -18.66 10.95
C PHE A 82 -12.00 -18.62 9.76
N ALA A 83 -13.18 -19.25 9.88
CA ALA A 83 -14.20 -19.22 8.84
C ALA A 83 -14.77 -17.81 8.62
N ILE A 84 -14.95 -17.02 9.68
CA ILE A 84 -15.40 -15.63 9.57
C ILE A 84 -14.30 -14.73 9.00
N ALA A 85 -13.07 -14.86 9.48
CA ALA A 85 -11.92 -14.10 9.01
C ALA A 85 -11.62 -14.37 7.52
N GLY A 86 -11.76 -15.62 7.09
CA GLY A 86 -11.63 -16.00 5.67
C GLY A 86 -12.75 -15.47 4.77
N ARG A 87 -13.87 -14.99 5.32
CA ARG A 87 -14.99 -14.38 4.58
C ARG A 87 -14.98 -12.84 4.62
N ALA A 88 -14.04 -12.24 5.34
CA ALA A 88 -13.86 -10.79 5.37
C ALA A 88 -13.51 -10.25 3.96
N PRO A 89 -13.94 -9.02 3.61
CA PRO A 89 -14.02 -8.53 2.23
C PRO A 89 -12.65 -8.51 1.56
N SER A 90 -12.40 -9.51 0.73
CA SER A 90 -11.10 -9.70 0.05
C SER A 90 -11.22 -10.20 -1.39
N GLY A 91 -12.39 -10.69 -1.83
CA GLY A 91 -12.61 -11.06 -3.23
C GLY A 91 -13.24 -9.93 -4.03
N ARG A 92 -14.54 -9.70 -3.81
CA ARG A 92 -15.37 -8.81 -4.63
C ARG A 92 -15.03 -7.31 -4.51
N ASP A 93 -14.60 -6.85 -3.33
CA ASP A 93 -14.28 -5.43 -3.12
C ASP A 93 -12.88 -5.07 -3.64
N ILE A 94 -11.97 -6.05 -3.71
CA ILE A 94 -10.64 -5.90 -4.33
C ILE A 94 -10.76 -6.00 -5.85
N GLU A 95 -11.63 -6.88 -6.35
CA GLU A 95 -11.95 -7.00 -7.77
C GLU A 95 -12.61 -5.72 -8.31
N LEU A 96 -13.61 -5.17 -7.61
CA LEU A 96 -14.19 -3.86 -7.94
C LEU A 96 -13.18 -2.71 -7.85
N ALA A 97 -12.29 -2.73 -6.86
CA ALA A 97 -11.25 -1.70 -6.75
C ALA A 97 -10.22 -1.79 -7.90
N ASN A 98 -9.88 -3.00 -8.35
CA ASN A 98 -9.03 -3.22 -9.52
C ASN A 98 -9.74 -2.83 -10.83
N GLU A 99 -11.02 -3.17 -11.01
CA GLU A 99 -11.80 -2.75 -12.17
C GLU A 99 -11.88 -1.22 -12.28
N ILE A 100 -12.09 -0.52 -11.16
CA ILE A 100 -12.10 0.95 -11.13
C ILE A 100 -10.70 1.52 -11.44
N HIS A 101 -9.64 0.89 -10.97
CA HIS A 101 -8.26 1.28 -11.27
C HIS A 101 -7.92 1.12 -12.75
N ASP A 102 -8.23 -0.03 -13.33
CA ASP A 102 -7.98 -0.33 -14.74
C ASP A 102 -8.79 0.59 -15.66
N THR A 103 -10.07 0.83 -15.35
CA THR A 103 -10.91 1.77 -16.11
C THR A 103 -10.37 3.21 -16.04
N SER A 104 -9.81 3.60 -14.88
CA SER A 104 -9.19 4.92 -14.72
C SER A 104 -7.87 5.05 -15.49
N ILE A 105 -7.07 3.97 -15.57
CA ILE A 105 -5.84 3.94 -16.37
C ILE A 105 -6.16 3.99 -17.86
N GLU A 106 -7.17 3.27 -18.32
CA GLU A 106 -7.64 3.34 -19.72
C GLU A 106 -8.13 4.74 -20.08
N ALA A 107 -8.90 5.39 -19.20
CA ALA A 107 -9.33 6.77 -19.39
C ALA A 107 -8.14 7.74 -19.45
N LEU A 108 -7.15 7.59 -18.57
CA LEU A 108 -5.91 8.37 -18.60
C LEU A 108 -5.10 8.15 -19.87
N GLN A 109 -5.06 6.92 -20.39
CA GLN A 109 -4.37 6.62 -21.66
C GLN A 109 -5.10 7.22 -22.86
N LEU A 110 -6.44 7.22 -22.85
CA LEU A 110 -7.25 7.85 -23.88
C LEU A 110 -7.05 9.37 -23.89
N GLU A 111 -7.07 9.99 -22.70
CA GLU A 111 -6.79 11.41 -22.50
C GLU A 111 -5.35 11.76 -22.91
N ALA A 112 -4.37 10.92 -22.55
CA ALA A 112 -2.97 11.11 -22.95
C ALA A 112 -2.78 10.99 -24.47
N ARG A 113 -3.47 10.07 -25.14
CA ARG A 113 -3.47 9.96 -26.60
C ARG A 113 -4.19 11.14 -27.26
N ALA A 114 -5.29 11.62 -26.68
CA ALA A 114 -5.99 12.80 -27.16
C ALA A 114 -5.14 14.08 -27.00
N LEU A 115 -4.45 14.22 -25.86
CA LEU A 115 -3.46 15.28 -25.63
C LEU A 115 -2.26 15.15 -26.57
N GLN A 116 -1.75 13.94 -26.80
CA GLN A 116 -0.68 13.69 -27.77
C GLN A 116 -1.12 14.00 -29.20
N ALA A 117 -2.35 13.69 -29.58
CA ALA A 117 -2.92 14.01 -30.90
C ALA A 117 -3.20 15.52 -31.05
N GLN A 118 -3.62 16.20 -29.99
CA GLN A 118 -3.76 17.66 -29.98
C GLN A 118 -2.39 18.35 -30.06
N VAL A 119 -1.38 17.84 -29.35
CA VAL A 119 0.00 18.33 -29.44
C VAL A 119 0.59 18.02 -30.81
N SER A 120 0.40 16.81 -31.36
CA SER A 120 0.89 16.41 -32.69
C SER A 120 0.17 17.17 -33.81
N GLY A 121 -1.14 17.38 -33.69
CA GLY A 121 -1.94 18.21 -34.59
C GLY A 121 -1.52 19.67 -34.56
N ALA A 122 -1.16 20.19 -33.39
CA ALA A 122 -0.58 21.52 -33.22
C ALA A 122 0.89 21.59 -33.68
N VAL A 123 1.64 20.48 -33.73
CA VAL A 123 3.03 20.40 -34.22
C VAL A 123 3.09 20.44 -35.75
N HIS A 124 2.11 19.86 -36.44
CA HIS A 124 2.12 19.76 -37.90
C HIS A 124 1.86 21.10 -38.64
N HIS A 125 1.68 22.23 -37.95
CA HIS A 125 1.42 23.52 -38.61
C HIS A 125 2.20 24.78 -38.14
N PRO A 126 3.07 24.75 -37.11
CA PRO A 126 4.13 25.78 -37.02
C PRO A 126 5.47 25.32 -36.39
N LEU A 127 5.84 24.02 -36.45
CA LEU A 127 7.14 23.55 -35.93
C LEU A 127 8.18 23.19 -37.00
N SER A 128 7.98 23.54 -38.27
CA SER A 128 9.03 23.40 -39.29
C SER A 128 10.24 24.32 -39.07
N THR A 129 10.17 25.27 -38.13
CA THR A 129 11.24 26.27 -37.89
C THR A 129 12.10 25.99 -36.64
N ILE A 130 11.68 25.11 -35.71
CA ILE A 130 12.34 24.96 -34.39
C ILE A 130 12.98 23.57 -34.18
N VAL A 131 12.68 22.59 -35.04
CA VAL A 131 13.17 21.21 -34.97
C VAL A 131 14.70 21.05 -34.85
N PRO A 132 15.57 21.85 -35.50
CA PRO A 132 17.02 21.65 -35.40
C PRO A 132 17.61 21.94 -34.01
N VAL A 133 16.90 22.68 -33.15
CA VAL A 133 17.43 23.14 -31.84
C VAL A 133 17.07 22.18 -30.69
N LEU A 134 16.02 21.38 -30.83
CA LEU A 134 15.54 20.49 -29.75
C LEU A 134 16.16 19.10 -29.77
N VAL A 135 16.62 18.62 -30.94
CA VAL A 135 17.35 17.34 -31.09
C VAL A 135 18.59 17.25 -30.19
N PRO A 136 19.49 18.25 -30.11
CA PRO A 136 20.67 18.15 -29.24
C PRO A 136 20.30 18.12 -27.75
N LEU A 137 19.21 18.77 -27.32
CA LEU A 137 18.80 18.77 -25.91
C LEU A 137 18.28 17.40 -25.46
N ILE A 138 17.46 16.73 -26.29
CA ILE A 138 16.96 15.38 -26.01
C ILE A 138 18.12 14.38 -26.03
N ALA A 139 19.08 14.52 -26.96
CA ALA A 139 20.26 13.68 -27.02
C ALA A 139 21.17 13.83 -25.78
N ILE A 140 21.31 15.04 -25.25
CA ILE A 140 22.08 15.31 -24.02
C ILE A 140 21.41 14.65 -22.81
N ILE A 141 20.07 14.74 -22.69
CA ILE A 141 19.33 14.13 -21.58
C ILE A 141 19.48 12.60 -21.62
N ILE A 142 19.30 11.97 -22.79
CA ILE A 142 19.45 10.52 -22.95
C ILE A 142 20.89 10.08 -22.66
N ARG A 143 21.89 10.85 -23.08
CA ARG A 143 23.31 10.54 -22.80
C ARG A 143 23.64 10.65 -21.32
N ASN A 144 23.07 11.62 -20.60
CA ASN A 144 23.30 11.77 -19.16
C ASN A 144 22.63 10.66 -18.34
N LEU A 145 21.42 10.24 -18.72
CA LEU A 145 20.74 9.10 -18.08
C LEU A 145 21.49 7.78 -18.32
N ARG A 146 22.05 7.58 -19.52
CA ARG A 146 22.85 6.40 -19.84
C ARG A 146 24.19 6.37 -19.07
N THR A 147 24.83 7.53 -18.89
CA THR A 147 26.03 7.64 -18.05
C THR A 147 25.73 7.33 -16.59
N ALA A 148 24.62 7.84 -16.04
CA ALA A 148 24.20 7.53 -14.67
C ALA A 148 23.93 6.03 -14.47
N ALA A 149 23.27 5.38 -15.43
CA ALA A 149 23.03 3.94 -15.40
C ALA A 149 24.34 3.11 -15.45
N LYS A 150 25.32 3.55 -16.25
CA LYS A 150 26.62 2.86 -16.35
C LYS A 150 27.49 3.02 -15.10
N SER A 151 27.38 4.17 -14.42
CA SER A 151 28.06 4.42 -13.13
C SER A 151 27.48 3.57 -12.00
N SER A 152 26.15 3.41 -11.95
CA SER A 152 25.48 2.54 -10.99
C SER A 152 25.80 1.05 -11.21
N ALA A 153 25.94 0.62 -12.47
CA ALA A 153 26.35 -0.75 -12.80
C ALA A 153 27.81 -1.07 -12.42
N ALA A 154 28.73 -0.08 -12.54
CA ALA A 154 30.13 -0.25 -12.17
C ALA A 154 30.35 -0.32 -10.64
N ALA A 155 29.56 0.44 -9.86
CA ALA A 155 29.58 0.40 -8.40
C ALA A 155 29.15 -0.97 -7.85
N ASN A 156 28.06 -1.54 -8.39
CA ASN A 156 27.56 -2.85 -7.95
C ASN A 156 28.52 -4.01 -8.28
N SER A 157 29.33 -3.90 -9.34
CA SER A 157 30.34 -4.92 -9.69
C SER A 157 31.60 -4.88 -8.81
N ALA A 158 31.87 -3.75 -8.13
CA ALA A 158 32.99 -3.62 -7.20
C ALA A 158 32.65 -4.16 -5.80
N GLU A 159 31.40 -4.01 -5.36
CA GLU A 159 30.89 -4.51 -4.07
C GLU A 159 30.68 -6.04 -4.07
N ALA A 160 30.47 -6.65 -5.23
CA ALA A 160 30.35 -8.11 -5.36
C ALA A 160 31.70 -8.88 -5.41
N ARG A 161 32.84 -8.17 -5.30
CA ARG A 161 34.20 -8.76 -5.33
C ARG A 161 35.04 -8.48 -4.08
N SER A 162 34.46 -7.85 -3.07
CA SER A 162 35.00 -7.72 -1.70
C SER A 162 34.28 -8.66 -0.75
#